data_AF-A0A7W5X4E1-F1
#
_entry.id   AF-A0A7W5X4E1-F1
#
_cell.length_a   1.000
_cell.length_b   1.000
_cell.length_c   1.000
_cell.angle_alpha   90.00
_cell.angle_beta   90.00
_cell.angle_gamma   90.00
#
_symmetry.space_group_name_H-M   'P 1'
#
loop_
_entity.id
_entity.type
_entity.pdbx_description
1 polymer ?
#
loop_
_entity_poly.entity_id
_entity_poly.type
_entity_poly.pdbx_seq_one_letter_code
_entity_poly.pdbx_strand_id
1 'polypeptide(L)'
;MFFMLLLAALSRCASLLLCPTDTELIDALLADDAAIKRAVADEALRKGEVVLFHLPQGVWRIQDVSCGEREPGNLPTITCQFTARYAARDVPQIARLRKQNGNWRIVEAHPVEPSYR
;
A
#
# COMPACT_ATOMS: atom_id res chain seq x y z
N MET A 1 33.66 26.67 -4.74
CA MET A 1 32.41 27.29 -5.21
C MET A 1 31.54 26.17 -5.77
N PHE A 2 30.28 26.10 -5.32
CA PHE A 2 29.21 25.20 -5.78
C PHE A 2 29.30 23.70 -5.40
N PHE A 3 28.95 23.39 -4.15
CA PHE A 3 28.45 22.08 -3.73
C PHE A 3 26.92 22.20 -3.49
N MET A 4 26.16 22.58 -4.53
CA MET A 4 24.69 22.53 -4.52
C MET A 4 24.23 21.18 -5.08
N LEU A 5 24.37 20.13 -4.28
CA LEU A 5 23.66 18.86 -4.47
C LEU A 5 22.84 18.61 -3.20
N LEU A 6 21.97 19.57 -2.85
CA LEU A 6 21.06 19.43 -1.72
C LEU A 6 19.70 18.95 -2.23
N LEU A 7 19.59 17.61 -2.21
CA LEU A 7 18.37 16.85 -1.91
C LEU A 7 17.07 17.37 -2.54
N ALA A 8 16.79 16.89 -3.75
CA ALA A 8 15.41 16.55 -4.08
C ALA A 8 14.99 15.37 -3.19
N ALA A 9 14.68 15.67 -1.92
CA ALA A 9 13.95 14.76 -1.08
C ALA A 9 12.61 14.55 -1.78
N LEU A 10 12.44 13.40 -2.44
CA LEU A 10 11.17 12.96 -2.99
C LEU A 10 10.16 12.99 -1.83
N SER A 11 9.42 14.08 -1.74
CA SER A 11 8.59 14.36 -0.59
C SER A 11 7.43 13.38 -0.58
N ARG A 12 7.41 12.55 0.47
CA ARG A 12 6.31 11.66 0.91
C ARG A 12 4.93 12.20 0.60
N CYS A 13 4.84 13.46 1.01
CA CYS A 13 3.68 14.31 1.21
C CYS A 13 4.16 15.73 1.46
N ALA A 14 3.21 16.68 1.46
CA ALA A 14 3.40 18.02 2.02
C ALA A 14 3.74 18.03 3.54
N SER A 15 3.47 16.94 4.29
CA SER A 15 3.82 16.81 5.71
C SER A 15 4.21 15.38 6.09
N LEU A 16 5.45 15.22 6.57
CA LEU A 16 6.01 13.90 6.97
C LEU A 16 5.28 13.25 8.15
N LEU A 17 4.65 14.04 9.02
CA LEU A 17 3.91 13.53 10.20
C LEU A 17 2.53 12.96 9.83
N LEU A 18 2.03 13.26 8.64
CA LEU A 18 0.69 12.90 8.21
C LEU A 18 0.66 11.68 7.29
N CYS A 19 1.82 11.13 6.94
CA CYS A 19 1.95 10.16 5.86
C CYS A 19 2.59 8.88 6.35
N PRO A 20 2.17 7.73 5.79
CA PRO A 20 2.69 6.45 6.22
C PRO A 20 4.17 6.30 5.82
N THR A 21 4.92 5.68 6.70
CA THR A 21 6.27 5.17 6.46
C THR A 21 6.23 3.93 5.55
N ASP A 22 7.39 3.54 5.00
CA ASP A 22 7.51 2.28 4.26
C ASP A 22 7.01 1.09 5.08
N THR A 23 7.44 1.00 6.33
CA THR A 23 7.04 -0.07 7.24
C THR A 23 5.54 -0.07 7.48
N GLU A 24 4.92 1.09 7.71
CA GLU A 24 3.46 1.18 7.87
C GLU A 24 2.70 0.79 6.59
N LEU A 25 3.23 1.10 5.40
CA LEU A 25 2.64 0.65 4.14
C LEU A 25 2.77 -0.86 3.95
N ILE A 26 3.93 -1.43 4.26
CA ILE A 26 4.18 -2.89 4.24
C ILE A 26 3.21 -3.59 5.19
N ASP A 27 3.10 -3.13 6.44
CA ASP A 27 2.21 -3.71 7.43
C ASP A 27 0.73 -3.60 7.02
N ALA A 28 0.34 -2.48 6.41
CA ALA A 28 -1.00 -2.28 5.89
C ALA A 28 -1.32 -3.24 4.74
N LEU A 29 -0.38 -3.44 3.80
CA LEU A 29 -0.51 -4.40 2.69
C LEU A 29 -0.58 -5.84 3.18
N LEU A 30 0.29 -6.24 4.12
CA LEU A 30 0.28 -7.58 4.67
C LEU A 30 -1.04 -7.91 5.39
N ALA A 31 -1.60 -6.92 6.10
CA ALA A 31 -2.90 -7.07 6.76
C ALA A 31 -4.04 -7.20 5.73
N ASP A 32 -4.01 -6.40 4.66
CA ASP A 32 -4.99 -6.45 3.58
C ASP A 32 -4.93 -7.79 2.81
N ASP A 33 -3.74 -8.23 2.43
CA ASP A 33 -3.49 -9.53 1.80
C ASP A 33 -4.03 -10.69 2.65
N ALA A 34 -3.82 -10.65 3.97
CA ALA A 34 -4.34 -11.66 4.89
C ALA A 34 -5.88 -11.65 4.95
N ALA A 35 -6.50 -10.47 4.94
CA ALA A 35 -7.95 -10.33 4.92
C ALA A 35 -8.56 -10.87 3.62
N ILE A 36 -7.97 -10.53 2.47
CA ILE A 36 -8.41 -11.03 1.15
C ILE A 36 -8.27 -12.55 1.08
N LYS A 37 -7.12 -13.10 1.49
CA LYS A 37 -6.90 -14.56 1.51
C LYS A 37 -7.94 -15.27 2.36
N ARG A 38 -8.26 -14.72 3.54
CA ARG A 38 -9.29 -15.27 4.40
C ARG A 38 -10.66 -15.22 3.74
N ALA A 39 -11.05 -14.10 3.15
CA ALA A 39 -12.33 -13.97 2.46
C ALA A 39 -12.47 -14.95 1.29
N VAL A 40 -11.40 -15.14 0.50
CA VAL A 40 -11.36 -16.12 -0.60
C VAL A 40 -11.45 -17.55 -0.06
N ALA A 41 -10.75 -17.86 1.02
CA ALA A 41 -10.80 -19.19 1.65
C ALA A 41 -12.20 -19.50 2.22
N ASP A 42 -12.82 -18.54 2.89
CA ASP A 42 -14.18 -18.67 3.44
C ASP A 42 -15.19 -18.90 2.31
N GLU A 43 -15.06 -18.20 1.18
CA GLU A 43 -15.90 -18.40 0.00
C GLU A 43 -15.72 -19.78 -0.64
N ALA A 44 -14.47 -20.24 -0.78
CA ALA A 44 -14.18 -21.56 -1.31
C ALA A 44 -14.77 -22.67 -0.43
N LEU A 45 -14.64 -22.54 0.89
CA LEU A 45 -15.22 -23.47 1.85
C LEU A 45 -16.75 -23.56 1.69
N ARG A 46 -17.44 -22.43 1.50
CA ARG A 46 -18.88 -22.40 1.24
C ARG A 46 -19.27 -23.12 -0.06
N LYS A 47 -18.39 -23.16 -1.04
CA LYS A 47 -18.58 -23.85 -2.33
C LYS A 47 -18.12 -25.31 -2.31
N GLY A 48 -17.51 -25.78 -1.21
CA GLY A 48 -16.88 -27.10 -1.16
C GLY A 48 -15.61 -27.21 -2.01
N GLU A 49 -14.98 -26.09 -2.31
CA GLU A 49 -13.77 -25.99 -3.12
C GLU A 49 -12.51 -25.91 -2.24
N VAL A 50 -11.38 -26.36 -2.77
CA VAL A 50 -10.06 -26.18 -2.16
C VAL A 50 -9.30 -25.11 -2.93
N VAL A 51 -8.91 -24.04 -2.24
CA VAL A 51 -8.05 -22.99 -2.81
C VAL A 51 -6.65 -23.11 -2.24
N LEU A 52 -5.66 -23.23 -3.13
CA LEU A 52 -4.25 -23.21 -2.79
C LEU A 52 -3.68 -21.82 -3.07
N PHE A 53 -3.23 -21.14 -2.02
CA PHE A 53 -2.48 -19.89 -2.18
C PHE A 53 -1.01 -20.22 -2.43
N HIS A 54 -0.58 -20.06 -3.68
CA HIS A 54 0.85 -19.98 -3.97
C HIS A 54 1.32 -18.63 -3.43
N LEU A 55 1.95 -18.63 -2.26
CA LEU A 55 2.42 -17.39 -1.63
C LEU A 55 3.34 -16.67 -2.62
N PRO A 56 2.99 -15.48 -3.15
CA PRO A 56 4.03 -14.57 -3.55
C PRO A 56 4.75 -14.21 -2.24
N GLN A 57 6.07 -14.31 -2.24
CA GLN A 57 6.87 -13.85 -1.10
C GLN A 57 6.38 -12.43 -0.76
N GLY A 58 6.00 -12.21 0.51
CA GLY A 58 5.32 -11.00 0.96
C GLY A 58 6.03 -9.74 0.49
N VAL A 59 5.30 -8.62 0.47
CA VAL A 59 5.89 -7.35 0.03
C VAL A 59 7.14 -7.07 0.89
N TRP A 60 8.29 -6.88 0.25
CA TRP A 60 9.57 -6.73 0.94
C TRP A 60 10.13 -5.31 0.84
N ARG A 61 9.55 -4.49 -0.06
CA ARG A 61 9.93 -3.10 -0.25
C ARG A 61 8.80 -2.29 -0.90
N ILE A 62 8.73 -1.01 -0.54
CA ILE A 62 7.89 -0.02 -1.19
C ILE A 62 8.78 1.01 -1.88
N GLN A 63 8.35 1.53 -3.03
CA GLN A 63 9.05 2.54 -3.81
C GLN A 63 8.07 3.56 -4.40
N ASP A 64 8.62 4.67 -4.90
CA ASP A 64 7.88 5.69 -5.65
C ASP A 64 6.61 6.18 -4.94
N VAL A 65 6.71 6.32 -3.61
CA VAL A 65 5.58 6.72 -2.79
C VAL A 65 5.27 8.19 -3.03
N SER A 66 4.05 8.45 -3.47
CA SER A 66 3.45 9.77 -3.58
C SER A 66 2.08 9.72 -2.93
N CYS A 67 1.92 10.44 -1.83
CA CYS A 67 0.65 10.52 -1.14
C CYS A 67 0.06 11.92 -1.29
N GLY A 68 -1.25 11.96 -1.49
CA GLY A 68 -2.00 13.20 -1.61
C GLY A 68 -2.17 13.93 -0.28
N GLU A 69 -3.02 14.94 -0.29
CA GLU A 69 -3.43 15.61 0.93
C GLU A 69 -4.31 14.71 1.80
N ARG A 70 -4.32 15.00 3.10
CA ARG A 70 -5.21 14.32 4.04
C ARG A 70 -6.66 14.68 3.73
N GLU A 71 -7.50 13.66 3.60
CA GLU A 71 -8.94 13.84 3.43
C GLU A 71 -9.56 14.37 4.74
N PRO A 72 -10.56 15.28 4.64
CA PRO A 72 -11.28 15.78 5.81
C PRO A 72 -12.12 14.66 6.44
N GLY A 73 -12.09 14.56 7.77
CA GLY A 73 -12.88 13.58 8.51
C GLY A 73 -12.37 13.29 9.92
N ASN A 74 -13.14 12.49 10.66
CA ASN A 74 -12.86 12.14 12.06
C ASN A 74 -11.58 11.30 12.22
N LEU A 75 -11.25 10.48 11.23
CA LEU A 75 -10.03 9.67 11.21
C LEU A 75 -9.09 10.14 10.09
N PRO A 76 -7.77 10.22 10.33
CA PRO A 76 -6.81 10.52 9.28
C PRO A 76 -6.96 9.54 8.12
N THR A 77 -7.29 10.06 6.94
CA THR A 77 -7.42 9.28 5.71
C THR A 77 -6.55 9.94 4.64
N ILE A 78 -5.83 9.14 3.87
CA ILE A 78 -4.91 9.60 2.83
C ILE A 78 -4.91 8.62 1.67
N THR A 79 -4.79 9.14 0.46
CA THR A 79 -4.60 8.32 -0.74
C THR A 79 -3.13 8.35 -1.13
N CYS A 80 -2.52 7.17 -1.29
CA CYS A 80 -1.13 6.99 -1.66
C CYS A 80 -1.00 6.16 -2.93
N GLN A 81 -0.21 6.65 -3.87
CA GLN A 81 0.31 5.89 -4.99
C GLN A 81 1.71 5.39 -4.63
N PHE A 82 2.00 4.12 -4.88
CA PHE A 82 3.31 3.52 -4.63
C PHE A 82 3.52 2.24 -5.44
N THR A 83 4.77 1.80 -5.55
CA THR A 83 5.13 0.50 -6.12
C THR A 83 5.45 -0.49 -5.00
N ALA A 84 4.63 -1.54 -4.89
CA ALA A 84 4.83 -2.66 -3.98
C ALA A 84 5.74 -3.71 -4.64
N ARG A 85 6.93 -3.94 -4.08
CA ARG A 85 7.85 -4.98 -4.55
C ARG A 85 7.62 -6.29 -3.82
N TYR A 86 7.20 -7.29 -4.58
CA TYR A 86 7.15 -8.70 -4.18
C TYR A 86 8.37 -9.40 -4.78
N ALA A 87 8.71 -10.61 -4.33
CA ALA A 87 9.90 -11.28 -4.88
C ALA A 87 9.77 -11.63 -6.37
N ALA A 88 8.55 -11.85 -6.85
CA ALA A 88 8.29 -12.26 -8.23
C ALA A 88 7.88 -11.11 -9.16
N ARG A 89 7.50 -9.95 -8.63
CA ARG A 89 6.98 -8.83 -9.42
C ARG A 89 6.93 -7.52 -8.63
N ASP A 90 6.96 -6.42 -9.38
CA ASP A 90 6.62 -5.09 -8.90
C ASP A 90 5.15 -4.80 -9.25
N VAL A 91 4.38 -4.28 -8.30
CA VAL A 91 2.97 -3.96 -8.50
C VAL A 91 2.75 -2.48 -8.17
N PRO A 92 2.50 -1.62 -9.17
CA PRO A 92 2.08 -0.25 -8.92
C PRO A 92 0.64 -0.24 -8.41
N GLN A 93 0.39 0.48 -7.32
CA GLN A 93 -0.89 0.50 -6.63
C GLN A 93 -1.26 1.91 -6.19
N ILE A 94 -2.55 2.18 -6.19
CA ILE A 94 -3.15 3.33 -5.51
C ILE A 94 -3.99 2.77 -4.37
N ALA A 95 -3.67 3.16 -3.14
CA ALA A 95 -4.39 2.72 -1.95
C ALA A 95 -4.88 3.93 -1.15
N ARG A 96 -6.14 3.85 -0.70
CA ARG A 96 -6.69 4.74 0.30
C ARG A 96 -6.48 4.11 1.67
N LEU A 97 -5.73 4.82 2.51
CA LEU A 97 -5.37 4.38 3.85
C LEU A 97 -6.10 5.21 4.90
N ARG A 98 -6.54 4.55 5.97
CA ARG A 98 -7.14 5.20 7.13
C ARG A 98 -6.38 4.81 8.40
N LYS A 99 -6.06 5.79 9.23
CA LYS A 99 -5.38 5.55 10.51
C LYS A 99 -6.40 5.08 11.55
N GLN A 100 -6.23 3.87 12.06
CA GLN A 100 -7.08 3.21 13.04
C GLN A 100 -6.21 2.65 14.17
N ASN A 101 -6.50 3.03 15.42
CA ASN A 101 -5.75 2.58 16.59
C ASN A 101 -4.23 2.77 16.45
N GLY A 102 -3.82 3.91 15.89
CA GLY A 102 -2.41 4.25 15.66
C GLY A 102 -1.79 3.66 14.39
N ASN A 103 -2.44 2.69 13.73
CA ASN A 103 -1.91 2.00 12.55
C ASN A 103 -2.63 2.41 11.28
N TRP A 104 -1.92 2.43 10.15
CA TRP A 104 -2.56 2.60 8.84
C TRP A 104 -3.19 1.29 8.38
N ARG A 105 -4.41 1.39 7.83
CA ARG A 105 -5.13 0.27 7.23
C ARG A 105 -5.60 0.66 5.85
N ILE A 106 -5.42 -0.23 4.88
CA ILE A 106 -6.00 -0.09 3.55
C ILE A 106 -7.50 -0.27 3.70
N VAL A 107 -8.26 0.71 3.21
CA VAL A 107 -9.73 0.62 3.11
C VAL A 107 -10.19 0.42 1.68
N GLU A 108 -9.30 0.71 0.73
CA GLU A 108 -9.51 0.54 -0.70
C GLU A 108 -8.15 0.52 -1.39
N ALA A 109 -7.93 -0.43 -2.31
CA ALA A 109 -6.71 -0.49 -3.10
C ALA A 109 -7.01 -1.00 -4.50
N HIS A 110 -6.38 -0.38 -5.50
CA HIS A 110 -6.50 -0.77 -6.89
C HIS A 110 -5.11 -0.83 -7.52
N PRO A 111 -4.79 -1.86 -8.31
CA PRO A 111 -3.60 -1.83 -9.15
C PRO A 111 -3.73 -0.68 -10.15
N VAL A 112 -2.62 0.01 -10.43
CA VAL A 112 -2.59 0.96 -11.53
C VAL A 112 -2.62 0.13 -12.80
N GLU A 113 -3.71 0.20 -13.57
CA GLU A 113 -3.75 -0.43 -14.88
C GLU A 113 -2.57 0.11 -15.72
N PRO A 114 -1.75 -0.76 -16.32
CA PRO A 114 -0.74 -0.28 -17.26
C PRO A 114 -1.49 0.38 -18.41
N SER A 115 -1.36 1.71 -18.55
CA SER A 115 -1.84 2.40 -19.74
C SER A 115 -1.01 1.88 -20.91
N TYR A 116 -1.51 0.89 -21.65
CA TYR A 116 -0.95 0.54 -22.94
C TYR A 116 -1.11 1.78 -23.84
N ARG A 117 0.01 2.45 -24.14
CA ARG A 117 0.13 3.41 -25.23
C ARG A 117 0.77 2.74 -26.42
#